data_AF-A0A2E9GTY4-F1
#
_entry.id   AF-A0A2E9GTY4-F1
#
_cell.length_a   1.000
_cell.length_b   1.000
_cell.length_c   1.000
_cell.angle_alpha   90.00
_cell.angle_beta   90.00
_cell.angle_gamma   90.00
#
_symmetry.space_group_name_H-M   'P 1'
#
loop_
_entity.id
_entity.type
_entity.pdbx_description
1 polymer ?
#
loop_
_entity_poly.entity_id
_entity_poly.type
_entity_poly.pdbx_seq_one_letter_code
_entity_poly.pdbx_strand_id
1 'polypeptide(L)'
;MLLVTAILVDVVAAQAAENDHGDSLIGYKLLAQSLSDESSIGWLKFMREITLHGPAKEVADLMGRISKVSKQRGAQLGKLRKLRPDVTGNPPPSPFGDAIQASAKGLGTYEMIFSDGTFDTRFMLLQAQAMRMVAVIADQTAKVDSNEERKTWLGEVSREYEALREEIVEVMEGCQAGGAASSPGS
;
A
#
# COMPACT_ATOMS: atom_id res chain seq x y z
N MET A 1 32.49 16.25 -35.26
CA MET A 1 32.22 14.96 -34.59
C MET A 1 31.87 15.12 -33.11
N LEU A 2 32.56 15.96 -32.31
CA LEU A 2 32.25 16.23 -30.89
C LEU A 2 30.85 16.81 -30.60
N LEU A 3 30.28 17.61 -31.52
CA LEU A 3 28.99 18.28 -31.31
C LEU A 3 27.78 17.34 -31.44
N VAL A 4 27.91 16.29 -32.25
CA VAL A 4 26.83 15.30 -32.50
C VAL A 4 26.73 14.33 -31.32
N THR A 5 27.85 13.99 -30.69
CA THR A 5 27.89 13.13 -29.49
C THR A 5 27.30 13.81 -28.27
N ALA A 6 27.52 15.11 -28.05
CA ALA A 6 26.95 15.85 -26.93
C ALA A 6 25.41 15.93 -27.01
N ILE A 7 24.87 16.26 -28.19
CA ILE A 7 23.41 16.33 -28.41
C ILE A 7 22.76 14.95 -28.24
N LEU A 8 23.41 13.86 -28.68
CA LEU A 8 22.86 12.52 -28.49
C LEU A 8 22.81 12.10 -27.02
N VAL A 9 23.84 12.46 -26.23
CA VAL A 9 23.90 12.18 -24.80
C VAL A 9 22.82 12.96 -24.04
N ASP A 10 22.63 14.24 -24.37
CA ASP A 10 21.60 15.07 -23.75
C ASP A 10 20.18 14.59 -24.10
N VAL A 11 19.94 14.13 -25.33
CA VAL A 11 18.65 13.57 -25.76
C VAL A 11 18.35 12.24 -25.05
N VAL A 12 19.34 11.36 -24.91
CA VAL A 12 19.19 10.08 -24.20
C VAL A 12 18.98 10.30 -22.70
N ALA A 13 19.70 11.24 -22.09
CA ALA A 13 19.51 11.61 -20.69
C ALA A 13 18.14 12.26 -20.44
N ALA A 14 17.66 13.09 -21.36
CA ALA A 14 16.33 13.69 -21.30
C ALA A 14 15.22 12.63 -21.44
N GLN A 15 15.37 11.67 -22.35
CA GLN A 15 14.43 10.55 -22.50
C GLN A 15 14.43 9.61 -21.30
N ALA A 16 15.59 9.31 -20.72
CA ALA A 16 15.68 8.53 -19.48
C ALA A 16 14.99 9.26 -18.32
N ALA A 17 15.25 10.56 -18.15
CA ALA A 17 14.62 11.37 -17.12
C ALA A 17 13.09 11.52 -17.33
N GLU A 18 12.61 11.56 -18.57
CA GLU A 18 11.18 11.58 -18.90
C GLU A 18 10.50 10.25 -18.56
N ASN A 19 11.13 9.12 -18.89
CA ASN A 19 10.64 7.79 -18.54
C ASN A 19 10.63 7.58 -17.01
N ASP A 20 11.72 7.93 -16.32
CA ASP A 20 11.83 7.84 -14.85
C ASP A 20 10.79 8.74 -14.16
N HIS A 21 10.49 9.90 -14.74
CA HIS A 21 9.44 10.79 -14.26
C HIS A 21 8.04 10.19 -14.46
N GLY A 22 7.77 9.59 -15.63
CA GLY A 22 6.53 8.88 -15.90
C GLY A 22 6.29 7.71 -14.93
N ASP A 23 7.32 6.91 -14.67
CA ASP A 23 7.27 5.79 -13.72
C ASP A 23 7.06 6.28 -12.29
N SER A 24 7.71 7.39 -11.91
CA SER A 24 7.48 8.05 -10.62
C SER A 24 6.01 8.47 -10.47
N LEU A 25 5.39 9.08 -11.49
CA LEU A 25 3.98 9.48 -11.44
C LEU A 25 3.03 8.29 -11.22
N ILE A 26 3.32 7.15 -11.85
CA ILE A 26 2.54 5.91 -11.67
C ILE A 26 2.66 5.42 -10.23
N GLY A 27 3.89 5.28 -9.72
CA GLY A 27 4.16 4.86 -8.35
C GLY A 27 3.45 5.73 -7.32
N TYR A 28 3.51 7.06 -7.49
CA TYR A 28 2.86 8.01 -6.59
C TYR A 28 1.33 7.98 -6.64
N LYS A 29 0.72 7.75 -7.82
CA LYS A 29 -0.73 7.59 -7.93
C LYS A 29 -1.19 6.32 -7.20
N LEU A 30 -0.48 5.21 -7.41
CA LEU A 30 -0.80 3.94 -6.74
C LEU A 30 -0.64 4.06 -5.22
N LEU A 31 0.46 4.65 -4.73
CA LEU A 31 0.66 4.91 -3.30
C LEU A 31 -0.44 5.79 -2.70
N ALA A 32 -0.78 6.90 -3.36
CA ALA A 32 -1.81 7.80 -2.86
C ALA A 32 -3.17 7.10 -2.72
N GLN A 33 -3.52 6.24 -3.68
CA GLN A 33 -4.76 5.46 -3.62
C GLN A 33 -4.70 4.43 -2.49
N SER A 34 -3.63 3.61 -2.42
CA SER A 34 -3.51 2.58 -1.40
C SER A 34 -3.54 3.19 0.01
N LEU A 35 -2.79 4.27 0.26
CA LEU A 35 -2.81 4.96 1.56
C LEU A 35 -4.21 5.51 1.91
N SER A 36 -4.97 5.97 0.92
CA SER A 36 -6.35 6.41 1.12
C SER A 36 -7.27 5.25 1.46
N ASP A 37 -7.18 4.14 0.75
CA ASP A 37 -8.03 2.96 0.96
C ASP A 37 -7.73 2.34 2.34
N GLU A 38 -6.45 2.17 2.69
CA GLU A 38 -6.00 1.64 3.98
C GLU A 38 -6.37 2.58 5.16
N SER A 39 -6.36 3.91 4.95
CA SER A 39 -6.84 4.87 5.96
C SER A 39 -8.32 4.72 6.29
N SER A 40 -9.09 4.12 5.37
CA SER A 40 -10.54 3.91 5.50
C SER A 40 -10.87 2.64 6.28
N ILE A 41 -9.90 1.78 6.59
CA ILE A 41 -10.09 0.59 7.44
C ILE A 41 -10.55 0.96 8.85
N GLY A 42 -10.16 2.13 9.36
CA GLY A 42 -10.68 2.63 10.64
C GLY A 42 -12.19 2.84 10.63
N TRP A 43 -12.77 3.23 9.49
CA TRP A 43 -14.22 3.33 9.33
C TRP A 43 -14.88 1.95 9.28
N LEU A 44 -14.24 0.99 8.61
CA LEU A 44 -14.73 -0.38 8.56
C LEU A 44 -14.72 -1.06 9.93
N LYS A 45 -13.68 -0.84 10.73
CA LYS A 45 -13.61 -1.24 12.15
C LYS A 45 -14.80 -0.69 12.92
N PHE A 46 -15.00 0.63 12.86
CA PHE A 46 -16.11 1.32 13.55
C PHE A 46 -17.48 0.75 13.15
N MET A 47 -17.71 0.52 11.85
CA MET A 47 -18.96 -0.06 11.38
C MET A 47 -19.20 -1.47 11.92
N ARG A 48 -18.16 -2.31 12.00
CA ARG A 48 -18.29 -3.68 12.53
C ARG A 48 -18.49 -3.74 14.05
N GLU A 49 -17.84 -2.85 14.79
CA GLU A 49 -18.05 -2.72 16.24
C GLU A 49 -19.51 -2.37 16.56
N ILE A 50 -20.15 -1.57 15.70
CA ILE A 50 -21.56 -1.16 15.88
C ILE A 50 -22.55 -2.26 15.46
N THR A 51 -22.20 -3.15 14.53
CA THR A 51 -23.07 -4.24 14.06
C THR A 51 -23.01 -5.53 14.92
N LEU A 52 -22.49 -5.45 16.15
CA LEU A 52 -22.40 -6.55 17.15
C LEU A 52 -21.65 -7.82 16.69
N HIS A 53 -20.89 -7.73 15.60
CA HIS A 53 -19.98 -8.77 15.09
C HIS A 53 -18.59 -8.15 14.88
N GLY A 54 -18.04 -7.57 15.95
CA GLY A 54 -16.72 -6.94 15.94
C GLY A 54 -15.63 -7.98 15.69
N PRO A 55 -14.51 -7.59 15.04
CA PRO A 55 -13.34 -8.46 14.90
C PRO A 55 -12.74 -8.84 16.25
N ALA A 56 -11.95 -9.92 16.28
CA ALA A 56 -11.12 -10.22 17.45
C ALA A 56 -10.26 -9.00 17.84
N LYS A 57 -9.96 -8.85 19.13
CA LYS A 57 -9.30 -7.64 19.66
C LYS A 57 -7.96 -7.36 18.96
N GLU A 58 -7.17 -8.40 18.74
CA GLU A 58 -5.87 -8.35 18.07
C GLU A 58 -6.01 -7.84 16.63
N VAL A 59 -7.04 -8.29 15.93
CA VAL A 59 -7.38 -7.83 14.56
C VAL A 59 -7.88 -6.39 14.59
N ALA A 60 -8.73 -6.03 15.56
CA ALA A 60 -9.23 -4.68 15.75
C ALA A 60 -8.10 -3.67 16.04
N ASP A 61 -7.11 -4.06 16.84
CA ASP A 61 -5.96 -3.23 17.16
C ASP A 61 -5.06 -3.04 15.93
N LEU A 62 -4.83 -4.10 15.15
CA LEU A 62 -4.09 -4.05 13.90
C LEU A 62 -4.77 -3.16 12.85
N MET A 63 -6.08 -3.28 12.68
CA MET A 63 -6.90 -2.37 11.86
C MET A 63 -6.70 -0.91 12.26
N GLY A 64 -6.65 -0.64 13.57
CA GLY A 64 -6.40 0.69 14.11
C GLY A 64 -5.01 1.22 13.75
N ARG A 65 -3.97 0.37 13.89
CA ARG A 65 -2.59 0.73 13.54
C ARG A 65 -2.43 1.00 12.04
N ILE A 66 -2.90 0.10 11.18
CA ILE A 66 -2.85 0.24 9.72
C ILE A 66 -3.50 1.56 9.28
N SER A 67 -4.72 1.82 9.77
CA SER A 67 -5.45 3.07 9.48
C SER A 67 -4.66 4.31 9.91
N LYS A 68 -4.07 4.30 11.12
CA LYS A 68 -3.29 5.43 11.64
C LYS A 68 -2.03 5.70 10.80
N VAL A 69 -1.25 4.66 10.52
CA VAL A 69 -0.04 4.74 9.69
C VAL A 69 -0.38 5.26 8.30
N SER A 70 -1.44 4.72 7.69
CA SER A 70 -1.91 5.11 6.36
C SER A 70 -2.32 6.57 6.28
N LYS A 71 -3.05 7.08 7.29
CA LYS A 71 -3.40 8.51 7.39
C LYS A 71 -2.16 9.40 7.50
N GLN A 72 -1.21 9.02 8.35
CA GLN A 72 0.02 9.78 8.56
C GLN A 72 0.85 9.84 7.28
N ARG A 73 1.08 8.70 6.63
CA ARG A 73 1.83 8.62 5.38
C ARG A 73 1.10 9.32 4.24
N GLY A 74 -0.23 9.22 4.15
CA GLY A 74 -1.02 9.95 3.16
C GLY A 74 -0.88 11.47 3.30
N ALA A 75 -0.90 11.99 4.53
CA ALA A 75 -0.69 13.42 4.79
C ALA A 75 0.72 13.90 4.44
N GLN A 76 1.75 13.09 4.72
CA GLN A 76 3.13 13.37 4.33
C GLN A 76 3.28 13.38 2.81
N LEU A 77 2.71 12.37 2.14
CA LEU A 77 2.75 12.22 0.69
C LEU A 77 2.15 13.45 -0.02
N GLY A 78 1.02 13.97 0.47
CA GLY A 78 0.39 15.17 -0.09
C GLY A 78 1.29 16.42 -0.10
N LYS A 79 2.27 16.49 0.81
CA LYS A 79 3.29 17.55 0.83
C LYS A 79 4.46 17.20 -0.08
N LEU A 80 4.99 15.99 0.03
CA LEU A 80 6.19 15.52 -0.69
C LEU A 80 6.01 15.52 -2.21
N ARG A 81 4.81 15.20 -2.72
CA ARG A 81 4.54 15.18 -4.17
C ARG A 81 4.74 16.53 -4.86
N LYS A 82 4.70 17.63 -4.11
CA LYS A 82 4.87 19.01 -4.62
C LYS A 82 6.34 19.43 -4.69
N LEU A 83 7.25 18.67 -4.10
CA LEU A 83 8.70 18.92 -4.22
C LEU A 83 9.12 18.73 -5.68
N ARG A 84 10.20 19.40 -6.11
CA ARG A 84 10.72 19.22 -7.47
C ARG A 84 11.49 17.89 -7.61
N PRO A 85 11.36 17.18 -8.76
CA PRO A 85 10.36 17.40 -9.81
C PRO A 85 8.95 17.06 -9.30
N ASP A 86 7.96 17.87 -9.69
CA ASP A 86 6.57 17.77 -9.22
C ASP A 86 5.92 16.49 -9.75
N VAL A 87 5.40 15.66 -8.84
CA VAL A 87 4.78 14.36 -9.14
C VAL A 87 3.28 14.34 -8.80
N THR A 88 2.64 15.51 -8.79
CA THR A 88 1.18 15.64 -8.61
C THR A 88 0.37 15.39 -9.89
N GLY A 89 1.04 15.36 -11.04
CA GLY A 89 0.42 15.12 -12.35
C GLY A 89 -0.28 13.76 -12.46
N ASN A 90 -1.12 13.63 -13.48
CA ASN A 90 -1.69 12.34 -13.84
C ASN A 90 -0.64 11.51 -14.59
N PRO A 91 -0.43 10.24 -14.21
CA PRO A 91 0.37 9.34 -15.03
C PRO A 91 -0.32 9.13 -16.38
N PRO A 92 0.43 8.70 -17.41
CA PRO A 92 -0.15 8.27 -18.67
C PRO A 92 -1.23 7.17 -18.43
N PRO A 93 -2.29 7.11 -19.25
CA PRO A 93 -3.34 6.11 -19.10
C PRO A 93 -2.78 4.69 -19.08
N SER A 94 -3.17 3.88 -18.08
CA SER A 94 -2.77 2.49 -17.98
C SER A 94 -4.00 1.59 -17.82
N PRO A 95 -4.46 0.95 -18.91
CA PRO A 95 -5.60 0.04 -18.88
C PRO A 95 -5.43 -1.10 -17.87
N PHE A 96 -4.18 -1.52 -17.65
CA PHE A 96 -3.83 -2.57 -16.71
C PHE A 96 -3.91 -2.10 -15.25
N GLY A 97 -3.41 -0.90 -14.95
CA GLY A 97 -3.51 -0.29 -13.62
C GLY A 97 -4.95 -0.02 -13.21
N ASP A 98 -5.76 0.50 -14.14
CA ASP A 98 -7.17 0.79 -13.90
C ASP A 98 -7.99 -0.50 -13.70
N ALA A 99 -7.67 -1.59 -14.41
CA ALA A 99 -8.32 -2.89 -14.27
C ALA A 99 -8.00 -3.59 -12.94
N ILE A 100 -6.74 -3.54 -12.48
CA ILE A 100 -6.35 -4.04 -11.15
C ILE A 100 -7.07 -3.25 -10.06
N GLN A 101 -7.13 -1.93 -10.21
CA GLN A 101 -7.78 -1.04 -9.24
C GLN A 101 -9.30 -1.27 -9.15
N ALA A 102 -9.97 -1.48 -10.30
CA ALA A 102 -11.39 -1.80 -10.34
C ALA A 102 -11.69 -3.18 -9.70
N SER A 103 -10.84 -4.17 -9.96
CA SER A 103 -10.99 -5.53 -9.43
C SER A 103 -10.77 -5.57 -7.91
N ALA A 104 -9.78 -4.84 -7.40
CA ALA A 104 -9.49 -4.75 -5.96
C ALA A 104 -10.65 -4.10 -5.17
N LYS A 105 -11.27 -3.03 -5.71
CA LYS A 105 -12.41 -2.35 -5.07
C LYS A 105 -13.68 -3.20 -5.05
N GLY A 106 -13.95 -3.96 -6.11
CA GLY A 106 -15.15 -4.79 -6.24
C GLY A 106 -15.15 -6.00 -5.32
N LEU A 107 -14.02 -6.69 -5.18
CA LEU A 107 -13.90 -7.90 -4.35
C LEU A 107 -13.78 -7.57 -2.86
N GLY A 108 -12.98 -6.56 -2.49
CA GLY A 108 -12.73 -6.22 -1.08
C GLY A 108 -13.96 -5.67 -0.34
N THR A 109 -14.82 -4.89 -1.02
CA THR A 109 -15.96 -4.23 -0.36
C THR A 109 -17.08 -5.21 -0.01
N TYR A 110 -17.38 -6.17 -0.90
CA TYR A 110 -18.48 -7.13 -0.68
C TYR A 110 -18.11 -8.20 0.35
N GLU A 111 -16.88 -8.70 0.31
CA GLU A 111 -16.42 -9.74 1.24
C GLU A 111 -16.22 -9.24 2.67
N MET A 112 -15.81 -7.98 2.87
CA MET A 112 -15.58 -7.42 4.20
C MET A 112 -16.86 -7.03 4.94
N ILE A 113 -18.00 -6.88 4.25
CA ILE A 113 -19.27 -6.47 4.89
C ILE A 113 -20.09 -7.70 5.34
N PHE A 114 -20.00 -8.83 4.63
CA PHE A 114 -20.96 -9.93 4.81
C PHE A 114 -20.39 -11.27 5.29
N SER A 115 -19.10 -11.37 5.65
CA SER A 115 -18.53 -12.67 6.04
C SER A 115 -18.90 -13.10 7.47
N ASP A 116 -19.84 -14.01 7.53
CA ASP A 116 -20.14 -15.01 8.56
C ASP A 116 -18.89 -15.83 8.95
N GLY A 117 -18.47 -15.73 10.21
CA GLY A 117 -17.48 -16.60 10.87
C GLY A 117 -16.02 -16.55 10.41
N THR A 118 -15.72 -16.06 9.20
CA THR A 118 -14.36 -16.08 8.61
C THR A 118 -13.78 -14.70 8.31
N PHE A 119 -14.35 -13.64 8.88
CA PHE A 119 -13.92 -12.26 8.61
C PHE A 119 -12.45 -12.05 8.93
N ASP A 120 -12.04 -12.38 10.15
CA ASP A 120 -10.69 -12.12 10.64
C ASP A 120 -9.65 -12.77 9.73
N THR A 121 -9.79 -14.06 9.40
CA THR A 121 -8.85 -14.74 8.50
C THR A 121 -8.79 -14.12 7.10
N ARG A 122 -9.94 -13.77 6.50
CA ARG A 122 -9.97 -13.17 5.16
C ARG A 122 -9.42 -11.75 5.16
N PHE A 123 -9.79 -10.97 6.17
CA PHE A 123 -9.26 -9.63 6.39
C PHE A 123 -7.74 -9.69 6.50
N MET A 124 -7.20 -10.54 7.37
CA MET A 124 -5.76 -10.67 7.57
C MET A 124 -5.02 -11.10 6.30
N LEU A 125 -5.56 -12.04 5.52
CA LEU A 125 -4.99 -12.44 4.22
C LEU A 125 -4.95 -11.29 3.21
N LEU A 126 -6.06 -10.57 3.04
CA LEU A 126 -6.14 -9.44 2.11
C LEU A 126 -5.22 -8.31 2.55
N GLN A 127 -5.14 -8.05 3.85
CA GLN A 127 -4.26 -7.02 4.41
C GLN A 127 -2.79 -7.38 4.27
N ALA A 128 -2.40 -8.64 4.46
CA ALA A 128 -1.02 -9.06 4.23
C ALA A 128 -0.57 -8.78 2.78
N GLN A 129 -1.47 -9.01 1.82
CA GLN A 129 -1.22 -8.73 0.41
C GLN A 129 -1.17 -7.21 0.14
N ALA A 130 -2.11 -6.45 0.70
CA ALA A 130 -2.14 -5.00 0.56
C ALA A 130 -0.86 -4.34 1.12
N MET A 131 -0.42 -4.75 2.31
CA MET A 131 0.81 -4.24 2.93
C MET A 131 2.03 -4.53 2.06
N ARG A 132 2.15 -5.76 1.55
CA ARG A 132 3.21 -6.14 0.60
C ARG A 132 3.19 -5.29 -0.66
N MET A 133 2.00 -5.04 -1.23
CA MET A 133 1.88 -4.20 -2.42
C MET A 133 2.37 -2.77 -2.16
N VAL A 134 1.96 -2.15 -1.05
CA VAL A 134 2.43 -0.81 -0.69
C VAL A 134 3.95 -0.79 -0.51
N ALA A 135 4.51 -1.79 0.18
CA ALA A 135 5.94 -1.87 0.42
C ALA A 135 6.76 -1.97 -0.87
N VAL A 136 6.31 -2.83 -1.80
CA VAL A 136 6.95 -3.02 -3.10
C VAL A 136 6.81 -1.76 -3.96
N ILE A 137 5.62 -1.16 -4.04
CA ILE A 137 5.43 0.06 -4.83
C ILE A 137 6.35 1.18 -4.30
N ALA A 138 6.44 1.34 -2.98
CA ALA A 138 7.31 2.34 -2.36
C ALA A 138 8.79 2.09 -2.70
N ASP A 139 9.27 0.85 -2.56
CA ASP A 139 10.64 0.47 -2.91
C ASP A 139 10.97 0.70 -4.39
N GLN A 140 10.06 0.31 -5.30
CA GLN A 140 10.27 0.51 -6.73
C GLN A 140 10.23 1.99 -7.11
N THR A 141 9.31 2.76 -6.53
CA THR A 141 9.24 4.21 -6.75
C THR A 141 10.53 4.90 -6.27
N ALA A 142 11.13 4.43 -5.17
CA ALA A 142 12.36 5.02 -4.63
C ALA A 142 13.57 4.84 -5.55
N LYS A 143 13.57 3.80 -6.39
CA LYS A 143 14.67 3.52 -7.33
C LYS A 143 14.68 4.47 -8.53
N VAL A 144 13.51 4.98 -8.91
CA VAL A 144 13.31 5.84 -10.08
C VAL A 144 13.08 7.31 -9.72
N ASP A 145 12.82 7.63 -8.46
CA ASP A 145 12.69 9.03 -8.03
C ASP A 145 14.07 9.73 -8.01
N SER A 146 14.10 10.98 -8.44
CA SER A 146 15.29 11.84 -8.46
C SER A 146 15.42 12.75 -7.22
N ASN A 147 14.40 12.81 -6.36
CA ASN A 147 14.40 13.63 -5.15
C ASN A 147 14.78 12.79 -3.92
N GLU A 148 15.93 13.08 -3.32
CA GLU A 148 16.48 12.31 -2.19
C GLU A 148 15.60 12.33 -0.93
N GLU A 149 14.89 13.43 -0.64
CA GLU A 149 13.95 13.50 0.48
C GLU A 149 12.80 12.51 0.28
N ARG A 150 12.27 12.45 -0.95
CA ARG A 150 11.22 11.49 -1.29
C ARG A 150 11.70 10.05 -1.28
N LYS A 151 12.90 9.78 -1.78
CA LYS A 151 13.51 8.43 -1.72
C LYS A 151 13.66 7.95 -0.28
N THR A 152 14.11 8.84 0.61
CA THR A 152 14.23 8.55 2.03
C THR A 152 12.87 8.19 2.63
N TRP A 153 11.85 9.01 2.36
CA TRP A 153 10.49 8.76 2.81
C TRP A 153 9.89 7.47 2.24
N LEU A 154 10.11 7.18 0.96
CA LEU A 154 9.65 5.94 0.31
C LEU A 154 10.31 4.71 0.93
N GLY A 155 11.59 4.78 1.27
CA GLY A 155 12.29 3.72 1.99
C GLY A 155 11.73 3.47 3.39
N GLU A 156 11.30 4.53 4.09
CA GLU A 156 10.60 4.38 5.38
C GLU A 156 9.22 3.74 5.21
N VAL A 157 8.44 4.18 4.21
CA VAL A 157 7.13 3.59 3.91
C VAL A 157 7.29 2.11 3.59
N SER A 158 8.26 1.74 2.77
CA SER A 158 8.51 0.35 2.43
C SER A 158 8.77 -0.51 3.66
N ARG A 159 9.67 -0.07 4.55
CA ARG A 159 9.99 -0.79 5.80
C ARG A 159 8.79 -0.87 6.75
N GLU A 160 8.05 0.22 6.93
CA GLU A 160 6.92 0.27 7.86
C GLU A 160 5.78 -0.66 7.42
N TYR A 161 5.52 -0.77 6.11
CA TYR A 161 4.51 -1.67 5.58
C TYR A 161 4.93 -3.14 5.57
N GLU A 162 6.23 -3.45 5.38
CA GLU A 162 6.72 -4.82 5.64
C GLU A 162 6.57 -5.22 7.12
N ALA A 163 6.88 -4.32 8.06
CA ALA A 163 6.69 -4.59 9.49
C ALA A 163 5.22 -4.85 9.83
N LEU A 164 4.28 -4.06 9.29
CA LEU A 164 2.84 -4.31 9.45
C LEU A 164 2.43 -5.67 8.85
N ARG A 165 3.03 -6.08 7.73
CA ARG A 165 2.79 -7.40 7.14
C ARG A 165 3.29 -8.53 8.04
N GLU A 166 4.46 -8.36 8.66
CA GLU A 166 5.01 -9.33 9.61
C GLU A 166 4.10 -9.46 10.84
N GLU A 167 3.63 -8.36 11.41
CA GLU A 167 2.63 -8.36 12.50
C GLU A 167 1.34 -9.11 12.09
N ILE A 168 0.90 -8.95 10.84
CA ILE A 168 -0.28 -9.68 10.32
C ILE A 168 -0.03 -11.20 10.34
N VAL A 169 1.13 -11.63 9.85
CA VAL A 169 1.51 -13.04 9.80
C VAL A 169 1.63 -13.64 11.20
N GLU A 170 2.25 -12.92 12.14
CA GLU A 170 2.39 -13.37 13.54
C GLU A 170 1.03 -13.58 14.20
N VAL A 171 0.08 -12.66 14.01
CA VAL A 171 -1.29 -12.81 14.54
C VAL A 171 -1.98 -14.03 13.91
N MET A 172 -1.80 -14.25 12.61
CA MET A 172 -2.37 -15.42 11.92
C MET A 172 -1.78 -16.75 12.43
N GLU A 173 -0.47 -16.82 12.67
CA GLU A 173 0.21 -18.00 13.22
C GLU A 173 -0.21 -18.26 14.67
N GLY A 174 -0.32 -17.22 15.49
CA GLY A 174 -0.81 -17.31 16.87
C GLY A 174 -2.25 -17.85 16.96
N CYS A 175 -3.13 -17.43 16.05
CA CYS A 175 -4.47 -17.98 15.94
C CYS A 175 -4.50 -19.47 15.55
N GLN A 176 -3.56 -19.93 14.69
CA GLN A 176 -3.44 -21.35 14.32
C GLN A 176 -2.88 -22.22 15.46
N ALA A 177 -1.91 -21.71 16.21
CA ALA A 177 -1.32 -22.41 17.36
C ALA A 177 -2.33 -22.59 18.52
N GLY A 178 -3.22 -21.61 18.76
CA GLY A 178 -4.28 -21.70 19.75
C GLY A 178 -5.40 -22.70 19.40
N GLY A 179 -5.62 -22.98 18.11
CA GLY A 179 -6.57 -23.99 17.63
C GLY A 179 -6.07 -25.43 17.78
N ALA A 180 -4.76 -25.65 17.79
CA ALA A 180 -4.17 -26.99 17.95
C ALA A 180 -4.17 -27.47 19.42
N ALA A 181 -4.22 -26.56 20.39
CA ALA A 181 -4.17 -26.88 21.82
C ALA A 181 -5.53 -27.30 22.43
N SER A 182 -6.61 -27.32 21.65
CA SER A 182 -7.97 -27.56 22.12
C SER A 182 -8.64 -28.83 21.56
N SER A 183 -7.87 -29.79 21.04
CA SER A 183 -8.37 -31.17 20.85
C SER A 183 -8.09 -32.03 22.08
N PRO A 184 -9.05 -32.26 23.00
CA PRO A 184 -9.00 -33.40 23.89
C PRO A 184 -9.37 -34.64 23.07
N GLY A 185 -8.34 -35.35 22.59
CA GLY A 185 -8.50 -36.68 22.02
C GLY A 185 -8.75 -37.70 23.12
N SER A 186 -10.03 -38.07 23.23
CA SER A 186 -10.65 -39.36 23.63
C SER A 186 -9.87 -40.36 24.48
#